data_AF-A0AA96PEB5-F1
#
_entry.id   AF-A0AA96PEB5-F1
#
_cell.length_a   1.000
_cell.length_b   1.000
_cell.length_c   1.000
_cell.angle_alpha   90.00
_cell.angle_beta   90.00
_cell.angle_gamma   90.00
#
_symmetry.space_group_name_H-M   'P 1'
#
loop_
_entity.id
_entity.type
_entity.pdbx_description
1 polymer ?
#
loop_
_entity_poly.entity_id
_entity_poly.type
_entity_poly.pdbx_seq_one_letter_code
_entity_poly.pdbx_strand_id
1 'polypeptide(L)'
;MTASGRIFSEWKTTPDPANFNTARFETGLEGGALFAKTLGSDGKEKYRGEITALGASFDMGNDNSNYGASGFTVMDNGETKSITARAYVQHLDWKPAILIDQPRKGWHTSITSTGIEWEGRKYRIEGAPNGIFMFENSTQLVRFSTNYSDIDIGFNYVTLRSGTWDNYYLQVMDGGKTRHTGIIASEFRNSSQRKIKTGIKDLQFSPLEVVLQAEVKEYFYKFDIEKLYEMRSNRKEGEALPTTKDVEVHYGVIADDAPIQLTNNDRTGVDVYGLASVTMAGLKQHVIETDERFNKIEKGINDETNSKRRTLRKSGGRTIKRSQSREKHLFCTNNRIRSGKSKVTR
;
A
#
# COMPACT_ATOMS: atom_id res chain seq x y z
N MET A 1 -33.38 -48.75 33.68
CA MET A 1 -32.99 -49.66 34.78
C MET A 1 -32.57 -48.81 35.96
N THR A 2 -33.35 -48.77 37.03
CA THR A 2 -33.01 -48.08 38.29
C THR A 2 -32.05 -48.97 39.08
N ALA A 3 -30.75 -48.90 38.75
CA ALA A 3 -29.72 -49.48 39.60
C ALA A 3 -29.63 -48.63 40.87
N SER A 4 -30.16 -49.15 41.98
CA SER A 4 -29.98 -48.61 43.33
C SER A 4 -28.49 -48.40 43.59
N GLY A 5 -28.08 -47.15 43.85
CA GLY A 5 -26.67 -46.77 43.96
C GLY A 5 -25.91 -47.66 44.94
N ARG A 6 -24.90 -48.39 44.45
CA ARG A 6 -23.99 -49.15 45.32
C ARG A 6 -22.71 -48.34 45.47
N ILE A 7 -22.44 -47.90 46.69
CA ILE A 7 -21.11 -47.42 47.09
C ILE A 7 -20.17 -48.64 47.06
N PHE A 8 -19.09 -48.54 46.28
CA PHE A 8 -18.06 -49.58 46.20
C PHE A 8 -17.04 -49.42 47.33
N SER A 9 -16.68 -48.18 47.66
CA SER A 9 -15.75 -47.89 48.75
C SER A 9 -15.99 -46.51 49.36
N GLU A 10 -15.76 -46.42 50.67
CA GLU A 10 -15.79 -45.19 51.45
C GLU A 10 -14.49 -45.10 52.27
N TRP A 11 -13.87 -43.92 52.28
CA TRP A 11 -12.70 -43.62 53.13
C TRP A 11 -12.95 -42.32 53.88
N LYS A 12 -12.79 -42.34 55.21
CA LYS A 12 -12.87 -41.14 56.08
C LYS A 12 -11.49 -40.71 56.53
N THR A 13 -11.23 -39.41 56.56
CA THR A 13 -9.96 -38.84 56.99
C THR A 13 -10.16 -37.51 57.70
N THR A 14 -9.14 -37.07 58.44
CA THR A 14 -9.12 -35.72 59.03
C THR A 14 -8.86 -34.71 57.90
N PRO A 15 -9.70 -33.66 57.75
CA PRO A 15 -9.47 -32.61 56.76
C PRO A 15 -8.11 -31.94 56.97
N ASP A 16 -7.33 -31.85 55.89
CA ASP A 16 -5.98 -31.26 55.89
C ASP A 16 -5.72 -30.56 54.53
N PRO A 17 -4.97 -29.46 54.47
CA PRO A 17 -4.63 -28.81 53.20
C PRO A 17 -4.03 -29.76 52.15
N ALA A 18 -3.26 -30.77 52.55
CA ALA A 18 -2.68 -31.77 51.65
C ALA A 18 -3.72 -32.71 51.01
N ASN A 19 -4.90 -32.87 51.63
CA ASN A 19 -6.05 -33.59 51.07
C ASN A 19 -7.15 -32.64 50.59
N PHE A 20 -6.80 -31.37 50.37
CA PHE A 20 -7.72 -30.30 49.97
C PHE A 20 -8.85 -30.07 50.98
N ASN A 21 -8.62 -30.29 52.28
CA ASN A 21 -9.62 -30.21 53.35
C ASN A 21 -10.82 -31.13 53.08
N THR A 22 -10.56 -32.38 52.69
CA THR A 22 -11.56 -33.43 52.44
C THR A 22 -11.73 -34.27 53.70
N ALA A 23 -12.97 -34.51 54.11
CA ALA A 23 -13.30 -35.38 55.25
C ALA A 23 -13.63 -36.82 54.81
N ARG A 24 -14.15 -36.99 53.59
CA ARG A 24 -14.60 -38.29 53.09
C ARG A 24 -14.43 -38.42 51.57
N PHE A 25 -14.02 -39.61 51.13
CA PHE A 25 -13.97 -40.03 49.73
C PHE A 25 -14.96 -41.17 49.52
N GLU A 26 -15.73 -41.11 48.44
CA GLU A 26 -16.71 -42.13 48.05
C GLU A 26 -16.49 -42.52 46.59
N THR A 27 -16.51 -43.81 46.27
CA THR A 27 -16.61 -44.31 44.90
C THR A 27 -17.79 -45.27 44.76
N GLY A 28 -18.44 -45.30 43.61
CA GLY A 28 -19.63 -46.11 43.44
C GLY A 28 -20.16 -46.18 42.01
N LEU A 29 -21.28 -46.90 41.88
CA LEU A 29 -22.13 -46.92 40.69
C LEU A 29 -23.52 -46.44 41.08
N GLU A 30 -23.96 -45.33 40.49
CA GLU A 30 -25.28 -44.74 40.73
C GLU A 30 -25.94 -44.42 39.39
N GLY A 31 -27.16 -44.92 39.16
CA GLY A 31 -27.91 -44.60 37.93
C GLY A 31 -27.25 -45.00 36.61
N GLY A 32 -26.25 -45.90 36.64
CA GLY A 32 -25.45 -46.29 35.46
C GLY A 32 -24.16 -45.49 35.29
N ALA A 33 -23.83 -44.62 36.24
CA ALA A 33 -22.62 -43.81 36.24
C ALA A 33 -21.60 -44.31 37.26
N LEU A 34 -20.35 -44.51 36.80
CA LEU A 34 -19.21 -44.77 37.68
C LEU A 34 -18.73 -43.44 38.24
N PHE A 35 -18.72 -43.26 39.56
CA PHE A 35 -18.36 -41.99 40.17
C PHE A 35 -17.27 -42.13 41.24
N ALA A 36 -16.56 -41.02 41.45
CA ALA A 36 -15.72 -40.74 42.60
C ALA A 36 -16.05 -39.32 43.08
N LYS A 37 -16.34 -39.15 44.37
CA LYS A 37 -16.63 -37.83 44.94
C LYS A 37 -15.98 -37.63 46.30
N THR A 38 -15.74 -36.37 46.66
CA THR A 38 -15.19 -35.97 47.95
C THR A 38 -16.19 -35.10 48.70
N LEU A 39 -16.20 -35.21 50.03
CA LEU A 39 -17.03 -34.38 50.89
C LEU A 39 -16.21 -33.63 51.94
N GLY A 40 -16.62 -32.40 52.22
CA GLY A 40 -16.09 -31.58 53.30
C GLY A 40 -16.56 -32.05 54.67
N SER A 41 -16.03 -31.41 55.73
CA SER A 41 -16.47 -31.65 57.12
C SER A 41 -17.93 -31.28 57.37
N ASP A 42 -18.48 -30.38 56.55
CA ASP A 42 -19.88 -29.98 56.53
C ASP A 42 -20.79 -31.00 55.81
N GLY A 43 -20.22 -32.07 55.27
CA GLY A 43 -20.94 -33.10 54.52
C GLY A 43 -21.34 -32.67 53.11
N LYS A 44 -20.87 -31.51 52.62
CA LYS A 44 -21.13 -31.06 51.24
C LYS A 44 -20.10 -31.64 50.29
N GLU A 45 -20.55 -31.97 49.08
CA GLU A 45 -19.67 -32.41 48.00
C GLU A 45 -18.71 -31.28 47.61
N LYS A 46 -17.44 -31.60 47.40
CA LYS A 46 -16.42 -30.64 46.97
C LYS A 46 -15.99 -30.89 45.53
N TYR A 47 -15.63 -32.14 45.24
CA TYR A 47 -15.13 -32.56 43.95
C TYR A 47 -15.84 -33.84 43.51
N ARG A 48 -16.06 -33.99 42.21
CA ARG A 48 -16.72 -35.16 41.64
C ARG A 48 -16.18 -35.49 40.26
N GLY A 49 -15.81 -36.75 40.06
CA GLY A 49 -15.57 -37.35 38.76
C GLY A 49 -16.65 -38.39 38.47
N GLU A 50 -17.18 -38.40 37.26
CA GLU A 50 -18.22 -39.34 36.84
C GLU A 50 -18.00 -39.78 35.38
N ILE A 51 -18.24 -41.06 35.10
CA ILE A 51 -18.18 -41.63 33.75
C ILE A 51 -19.50 -42.36 33.47
N THR A 52 -20.10 -42.03 32.33
CA THR A 52 -21.32 -42.65 31.80
C THR A 52 -21.08 -43.11 30.37
N ALA A 53 -22.07 -43.78 29.76
CA ALA A 53 -22.03 -44.10 28.33
C ALA A 53 -21.98 -42.84 27.43
N LEU A 54 -22.37 -41.67 27.94
CA LEU A 54 -22.38 -40.42 27.18
C LEU A 54 -21.05 -39.66 27.25
N GLY A 55 -20.17 -40.01 28.21
CA GLY A 55 -18.93 -39.28 28.44
C GLY A 55 -18.41 -39.33 29.88
N ALA A 56 -17.41 -38.48 30.15
CA ALA A 56 -16.83 -38.24 31.46
C ALA A 56 -17.02 -36.77 31.88
N SER A 57 -17.31 -36.55 33.15
CA SER A 57 -17.45 -35.22 33.79
C SER A 57 -16.53 -35.16 35.00
N PHE A 58 -15.81 -34.04 35.15
CA PHE A 58 -14.96 -33.76 36.30
C PHE A 58 -15.29 -32.36 36.82
N ASP A 59 -15.65 -32.25 38.08
CA ASP A 59 -16.04 -31.03 38.77
C ASP A 59 -15.12 -30.80 39.97
N MET A 60 -14.53 -29.60 40.05
CA MET A 60 -13.69 -29.17 41.17
C MET A 60 -14.34 -28.04 42.00
N GLY A 61 -15.66 -27.94 41.98
CA GLY A 61 -16.48 -26.94 42.66
C GLY A 61 -16.74 -25.73 41.77
N ASN A 62 -15.72 -24.90 41.58
CA ASN A 62 -15.86 -23.70 40.73
C ASN A 62 -15.72 -24.01 39.25
N ASP A 63 -14.94 -25.03 38.90
CA ASP A 63 -14.61 -25.33 37.50
C ASP A 63 -15.03 -26.76 37.18
N ASN A 64 -15.40 -27.01 35.93
CA ASN A 64 -15.67 -28.36 35.45
C ASN A 64 -15.11 -28.60 34.05
N SER A 65 -14.95 -29.89 33.72
CA SER A 65 -14.65 -30.35 32.38
C SER A 65 -15.54 -31.51 32.01
N ASN A 66 -16.05 -31.49 30.78
CA ASN A 66 -16.94 -32.50 30.22
C ASN A 66 -16.34 -33.00 28.91
N TYR A 67 -16.22 -34.31 28.76
CA TYR A 67 -15.89 -34.99 27.51
C TYR A 67 -17.02 -35.94 27.16
N GLY A 68 -17.68 -35.79 26.02
CA GLY A 68 -18.77 -36.68 25.64
C GLY A 68 -19.11 -36.63 24.16
N ALA A 69 -20.17 -37.33 23.77
CA ALA A 69 -20.62 -37.42 22.38
C ALA A 69 -20.84 -36.06 21.69
N SER A 70 -21.14 -35.03 22.47
CA SER A 70 -21.38 -33.66 21.99
C SER A 70 -20.13 -32.78 21.90
N GLY A 71 -18.98 -33.24 22.40
CA GLY A 71 -17.70 -32.50 22.37
C GLY A 71 -16.92 -32.52 23.68
N PHE A 72 -15.92 -31.64 23.75
CA PHE A 72 -15.13 -31.38 24.96
C PHE A 72 -15.39 -29.95 25.43
N THR A 73 -15.63 -29.75 26.72
CA THR A 73 -15.90 -28.43 27.32
C THR A 73 -15.10 -28.30 28.60
N VAL A 74 -14.40 -27.18 28.77
CA VAL A 74 -13.84 -26.72 30.05
C VAL A 74 -14.57 -25.45 30.43
N MET A 75 -15.07 -25.38 31.65
CA MET A 75 -15.87 -24.26 32.15
C MET A 75 -15.35 -23.78 33.51
N ASP A 76 -15.23 -22.46 33.65
CA ASP A 76 -15.15 -21.77 34.94
C ASP A 76 -16.55 -21.28 35.27
N ASN A 77 -17.24 -21.97 36.20
CA ASN A 77 -18.61 -21.62 36.60
C ASN A 77 -18.65 -20.30 37.37
N GLY A 78 -17.59 -19.97 38.12
CA GLY A 78 -17.51 -18.75 38.91
C GLY A 78 -17.53 -17.49 38.06
N GLU A 79 -16.82 -17.53 36.92
CA GLU A 79 -16.74 -16.42 35.97
C GLU A 79 -17.55 -16.63 34.68
N THR A 80 -18.25 -17.76 34.55
CA THR A 80 -19.05 -18.16 33.37
C THR A 80 -18.24 -18.23 32.07
N LYS A 81 -16.96 -18.62 32.15
CA LYS A 81 -16.07 -18.71 30.98
C LYS A 81 -16.01 -20.14 30.47
N SER A 82 -15.86 -20.32 29.16
CA SER A 82 -15.69 -21.67 28.62
C SER A 82 -14.78 -21.77 27.41
N ILE A 83 -14.20 -22.96 27.24
CA ILE A 83 -13.56 -23.40 26.01
C ILE A 83 -14.25 -24.69 25.60
N THR A 84 -14.86 -24.71 24.41
CA THR A 84 -15.68 -25.82 23.94
C THR A 84 -15.24 -26.24 22.55
N ALA A 85 -14.82 -27.49 22.38
CA ALA A 85 -14.61 -28.10 21.07
C ALA A 85 -15.83 -28.96 20.69
N ARG A 86 -16.48 -28.66 19.56
CA ARG A 86 -17.65 -29.39 19.06
C ARG A 86 -17.47 -29.82 17.61
N ALA A 87 -17.99 -30.99 17.28
CA ALA A 87 -17.95 -31.54 15.92
C ALA A 87 -18.95 -30.86 14.97
N TYR A 88 -20.04 -30.29 15.49
CA TYR A 88 -21.06 -29.60 14.71
C TYR A 88 -21.67 -28.45 15.51
N VAL A 89 -21.75 -27.27 14.91
CA VAL A 89 -22.34 -26.06 15.51
C VAL A 89 -23.34 -25.43 14.55
N GLN A 90 -24.64 -25.42 14.90
CA GLN A 90 -25.74 -25.06 14.00
C GLN A 90 -25.64 -23.64 13.41
N HIS A 91 -25.29 -22.65 14.23
CA HIS A 91 -25.17 -21.25 13.77
C HIS A 91 -23.91 -20.99 12.92
N LEU A 92 -22.99 -21.96 12.87
CA LEU A 92 -21.78 -21.94 12.04
C LEU A 92 -21.92 -22.94 10.88
N ASP A 93 -23.13 -23.07 10.33
CA ASP A 93 -23.44 -23.99 9.22
C ASP A 93 -23.03 -25.44 9.49
N TRP A 94 -23.23 -25.91 10.73
CA TRP A 94 -22.89 -27.26 11.17
C TRP A 94 -21.40 -27.62 11.09
N LYS A 95 -20.51 -26.61 11.03
CA LYS A 95 -19.06 -26.81 11.01
C LYS A 95 -18.54 -27.30 12.37
N PRO A 96 -17.41 -28.04 12.39
CA PRO A 96 -16.65 -28.25 13.60
C PRO A 96 -16.06 -26.90 14.05
N ALA A 97 -16.09 -26.66 15.36
CA ALA A 97 -15.60 -25.41 15.92
C ALA A 97 -14.97 -25.58 17.30
N ILE A 98 -14.03 -24.69 17.60
CA ILE A 98 -13.58 -24.39 18.95
C ILE A 98 -14.19 -23.04 19.33
N LEU A 99 -14.97 -23.01 20.40
CA LEU A 99 -15.64 -21.83 20.95
C LEU A 99 -14.90 -21.40 22.22
N ILE A 100 -14.62 -20.12 22.33
CA ILE A 100 -13.99 -19.50 23.50
C ILE A 100 -14.90 -18.36 23.96
N ASP A 101 -15.54 -18.55 25.10
CA ASP A 101 -16.58 -17.66 25.60
C ASP A 101 -16.19 -16.99 26.91
N GLN A 102 -16.32 -15.67 26.95
CA GLN A 102 -16.30 -14.85 28.16
C GLN A 102 -17.50 -13.88 28.15
N PRO A 103 -18.71 -14.39 28.48
CA PRO A 103 -19.97 -13.68 28.36
C PRO A 103 -20.02 -12.36 29.14
N ARG A 104 -19.40 -12.31 30.33
CA ARG A 104 -19.31 -11.09 31.16
C ARG A 104 -18.62 -9.91 30.46
N LYS A 105 -17.79 -10.18 29.45
CA LYS A 105 -17.14 -9.16 28.62
C LYS A 105 -17.74 -9.06 27.22
N GLY A 106 -18.73 -9.89 26.90
CA GLY A 106 -19.27 -10.05 25.55
C GLY A 106 -18.23 -10.53 24.55
N TRP A 107 -17.20 -11.27 24.99
CA TRP A 107 -16.15 -11.77 24.12
C TRP A 107 -16.47 -13.21 23.75
N HIS A 108 -16.68 -13.42 22.46
CA HIS A 108 -17.01 -14.70 21.87
C HIS A 108 -16.07 -14.89 20.69
N THR A 109 -15.34 -15.99 20.69
CA THR A 109 -14.43 -16.35 19.60
C THR A 109 -14.76 -17.74 19.12
N SER A 110 -14.99 -17.90 17.82
CA SER A 110 -15.17 -19.18 17.17
C SER A 110 -14.03 -19.43 16.18
N ILE A 111 -13.43 -20.61 16.27
CA ILE A 111 -12.42 -21.09 15.33
C ILE A 111 -13.08 -22.24 14.56
N THR A 112 -13.16 -22.11 13.25
CA THR A 112 -13.79 -23.07 12.35
C THR A 112 -12.81 -23.54 11.29
N SER A 113 -13.22 -24.52 10.50
CA SER A 113 -12.48 -24.96 9.30
C SER A 113 -12.21 -23.84 8.29
N THR A 114 -13.00 -22.76 8.29
CA THR A 114 -12.88 -21.66 7.34
C THR A 114 -12.19 -20.44 7.92
N GLY A 115 -11.94 -20.36 9.22
CA GLY A 115 -11.40 -19.14 9.79
C GLY A 115 -11.59 -18.96 11.29
N ILE A 116 -11.30 -17.74 11.74
CA ILE A 116 -11.45 -17.29 13.12
C ILE A 116 -12.38 -16.08 13.13
N GLU A 117 -13.41 -16.12 13.97
CA GLU A 117 -14.33 -15.02 14.17
C GLU A 117 -14.30 -14.59 15.63
N TRP A 118 -14.13 -13.28 15.85
CA TRP A 118 -14.30 -12.62 17.13
C TRP A 118 -15.65 -11.90 17.12
N GLU A 119 -16.73 -12.67 17.31
CA GLU A 119 -18.13 -12.21 17.20
C GLU A 119 -18.39 -10.97 18.06
N GLY A 120 -17.89 -10.98 19.30
CA GLY A 120 -18.01 -9.86 20.24
C GLY A 120 -17.35 -8.56 19.77
N ARG A 121 -16.43 -8.64 18.80
CA ARG A 121 -15.72 -7.49 18.23
C ARG A 121 -16.02 -7.28 16.75
N LYS A 122 -16.86 -8.12 16.15
CA LYS A 122 -17.24 -8.07 14.73
C LYS A 122 -16.05 -8.19 13.78
N TYR A 123 -14.96 -8.84 14.20
CA TYR A 123 -13.83 -9.13 13.31
C TYR A 123 -13.83 -10.60 12.92
N ARG A 124 -13.46 -10.89 11.68
CA ARG A 124 -13.19 -12.27 11.25
C ARG A 124 -12.06 -12.35 10.25
N ILE A 125 -11.36 -13.47 10.28
CA ILE A 125 -10.38 -13.88 9.28
C ILE A 125 -10.92 -15.14 8.62
N GLU A 126 -11.10 -15.09 7.31
CA GLU A 126 -11.62 -16.20 6.51
C GLU A 126 -10.57 -16.66 5.50
N GLY A 127 -10.30 -17.96 5.49
CA GLY A 127 -9.61 -18.64 4.40
C GLY A 127 -10.60 -18.98 3.29
N ALA A 128 -10.22 -18.68 2.06
CA ALA A 128 -10.93 -19.08 0.85
C ALA A 128 -9.94 -19.69 -0.16
N PRO A 129 -10.41 -20.36 -1.23
CA PRO A 129 -9.52 -21.02 -2.19
C PRO A 129 -8.47 -20.09 -2.82
N ASN A 130 -8.76 -18.79 -2.88
CA ASN A 130 -7.93 -17.77 -3.50
C ASN A 130 -7.24 -16.84 -2.50
N GLY A 131 -7.26 -17.11 -1.20
CA GLY A 131 -6.55 -16.27 -0.23
C GLY A 131 -7.10 -16.25 1.19
N ILE A 132 -6.66 -15.22 1.92
CA ILE A 132 -7.06 -14.92 3.30
C ILE A 132 -7.66 -13.52 3.33
N PHE A 133 -8.82 -13.40 3.96
CA PHE A 133 -9.63 -12.19 3.97
C PHE A 133 -9.90 -11.75 5.41
N MET A 134 -9.71 -10.47 5.69
CA MET A 134 -9.92 -9.89 7.00
C MET A 134 -11.08 -8.89 6.93
N PHE A 135 -12.06 -9.04 7.81
CA PHE A 135 -13.28 -8.24 7.82
C PHE A 135 -13.52 -7.57 9.16
N GLU A 136 -14.18 -6.42 9.10
CA GLU A 136 -14.90 -5.79 10.20
C GLU A 136 -16.39 -5.67 9.81
N ASN A 137 -17.28 -6.33 10.54
CA ASN A 137 -18.66 -6.59 10.12
C ASN A 137 -18.70 -7.23 8.70
N SER A 138 -19.27 -6.51 7.73
CA SER A 138 -19.34 -6.93 6.32
C SER A 138 -18.30 -6.22 5.45
N THR A 139 -17.45 -5.36 6.03
CA THR A 139 -16.46 -4.58 5.30
C THR A 139 -15.14 -5.32 5.26
N GLN A 140 -14.62 -5.57 4.05
CA GLN A 140 -13.27 -6.12 3.89
C GLN A 140 -12.23 -5.06 4.23
N LEU A 141 -11.40 -5.32 5.23
CA LEU A 141 -10.29 -4.44 5.63
C LEU A 141 -9.10 -4.66 4.70
N VAL A 142 -8.64 -5.91 4.64
CA VAL A 142 -7.47 -6.35 3.89
C VAL A 142 -7.75 -7.74 3.35
N ARG A 143 -7.25 -8.01 2.14
CA ARG A 143 -7.15 -9.36 1.59
C ARG A 143 -5.72 -9.62 1.13
N PHE A 144 -5.28 -10.84 1.35
CA PHE A 144 -4.11 -11.42 0.69
C PHE A 144 -4.64 -12.49 -0.25
N SER A 145 -4.60 -12.22 -1.56
CA SER A 145 -5.23 -13.10 -2.54
C SER A 145 -4.31 -13.41 -3.70
N THR A 146 -4.46 -14.59 -4.28
CA THR A 146 -3.77 -14.98 -5.50
C THR A 146 -4.79 -15.16 -6.63
N ASN A 147 -4.39 -14.82 -7.84
CA ASN A 147 -5.16 -15.11 -9.05
C ASN A 147 -4.19 -15.59 -10.14
N TYR A 148 -4.07 -16.91 -10.27
CA TYR A 148 -3.07 -17.55 -11.14
C TYR A 148 -1.64 -17.06 -10.84
N SER A 149 -1.09 -16.20 -11.69
CA SER A 149 0.25 -15.63 -11.62
C SER A 149 0.38 -14.39 -10.73
N ASP A 150 -0.75 -13.79 -10.36
CA ASP A 150 -0.77 -12.50 -9.68
C ASP A 150 -0.99 -12.67 -8.18
N ILE A 151 -0.27 -11.88 -7.40
CA ILE A 151 -0.40 -11.79 -5.95
C ILE A 151 -0.88 -10.38 -5.61
N ASP A 152 -2.01 -10.33 -4.91
CA ASP A 152 -2.73 -9.11 -4.58
C ASP A 152 -2.73 -8.89 -3.06
N ILE A 153 -2.35 -7.68 -2.63
CA ILE A 153 -2.71 -7.11 -1.34
C ILE A 153 -3.81 -6.10 -1.59
N GLY A 154 -5.05 -6.49 -1.28
CA GLY A 154 -6.23 -5.66 -1.54
C GLY A 154 -6.72 -4.95 -0.29
N PHE A 155 -6.96 -3.66 -0.42
CA PHE A 155 -7.77 -2.85 0.48
C PHE A 155 -9.15 -2.64 -0.18
N ASN A 156 -10.05 -1.91 0.50
CA ASN A 156 -11.40 -1.67 -0.02
C ASN A 156 -11.40 -0.95 -1.39
N TYR A 157 -10.54 0.07 -1.56
CA TYR A 157 -10.52 0.92 -2.77
C TYR A 157 -9.27 0.78 -3.64
N VAL A 158 -8.22 0.14 -3.13
CA VAL A 158 -6.93 0.01 -3.82
C VAL A 158 -6.38 -1.39 -3.66
N THR A 159 -5.79 -1.94 -4.71
CA THR A 159 -5.08 -3.21 -4.68
C THR A 159 -3.63 -2.99 -5.11
N LEU A 160 -2.69 -3.47 -4.29
CA LEU A 160 -1.30 -3.58 -4.67
C LEU A 160 -1.10 -4.95 -5.30
N ARG A 161 -0.77 -4.98 -6.59
CA ARG A 161 -0.60 -6.22 -7.35
C ARG A 161 0.85 -6.42 -7.76
N SER A 162 1.35 -7.61 -7.49
CA SER A 162 2.55 -8.16 -8.10
C SER A 162 2.10 -9.19 -9.12
N GLY A 163 2.21 -8.87 -10.41
CA GLY A 163 1.70 -9.72 -11.48
C GLY A 163 2.67 -9.84 -12.65
N THR A 164 2.41 -10.82 -13.51
CA THR A 164 3.24 -11.06 -14.70
C THR A 164 2.93 -10.09 -15.84
N TRP A 165 1.80 -9.38 -15.77
CA TRP A 165 1.23 -8.62 -16.89
C TRP A 165 1.81 -7.23 -17.15
N ASP A 166 2.79 -6.77 -16.38
CA ASP A 166 3.57 -5.57 -16.68
C ASP A 166 5.02 -5.76 -16.24
N ASN A 167 5.73 -6.73 -16.80
CA ASN A 167 7.16 -6.95 -16.51
C ASN A 167 7.51 -7.03 -15.02
N TYR A 168 6.62 -7.59 -14.21
CA TYR A 168 6.79 -7.75 -12.76
C TYR A 168 6.89 -6.42 -11.98
N TYR A 169 6.44 -5.30 -12.56
CA TYR A 169 6.30 -4.04 -11.83
C TYR A 169 5.19 -4.15 -10.77
N LEU A 170 5.35 -3.38 -9.68
CA LEU A 170 4.28 -3.17 -8.72
C LEU A 170 3.18 -2.35 -9.38
N GLN A 171 1.98 -2.91 -9.46
CA GLN A 171 0.80 -2.23 -9.98
C GLN A 171 -0.05 -1.71 -8.82
N VAL A 172 -0.52 -0.46 -8.93
CA VAL A 172 -1.51 0.11 -8.03
C VAL A 172 -2.84 0.14 -8.79
N MET A 173 -3.74 -0.77 -8.42
CA MET A 173 -5.04 -1.00 -9.06
C MET A 173 -6.16 -0.47 -8.18
N ASP A 174 -7.34 -0.24 -8.75
CA ASP A 174 -8.54 -0.02 -7.95
C ASP A 174 -8.98 -1.28 -7.19
N GLY A 175 -9.94 -1.14 -6.26
CA GLY A 175 -10.45 -2.25 -5.44
C GLY A 175 -11.03 -3.40 -6.27
N GLY A 176 -11.62 -3.07 -7.41
CA GLY A 176 -12.19 -4.01 -8.38
C GLY A 176 -11.16 -4.67 -9.31
N LYS A 177 -9.91 -4.17 -9.33
CA LYS A 177 -8.80 -4.68 -10.15
C LYS A 177 -9.09 -4.58 -11.65
N THR A 178 -9.89 -3.59 -12.06
CA THR A 178 -10.29 -3.35 -13.45
C THR A 178 -9.39 -2.34 -14.14
N ARG A 179 -8.70 -1.48 -13.37
CA ARG A 179 -7.83 -0.42 -13.87
C ARG A 179 -6.76 -0.04 -12.86
N HIS A 180 -5.70 0.58 -13.36
CA HIS A 180 -4.72 1.27 -12.53
C HIS A 180 -5.35 2.50 -11.86
N THR A 181 -4.86 2.84 -10.66
CA THR A 181 -5.28 4.02 -9.89
C THR A 181 -4.08 4.86 -9.47
N GLY A 182 -4.35 6.09 -9.02
CA GLY A 182 -3.32 7.07 -8.67
C GLY A 182 -2.65 6.82 -7.33
N ILE A 183 -1.47 7.44 -7.15
CA ILE A 183 -0.73 7.47 -5.89
C ILE A 183 -0.59 8.92 -5.45
N ILE A 184 -1.04 9.24 -4.23
CA ILE A 184 -0.79 10.54 -3.59
C ILE A 184 0.32 10.35 -2.57
N ALA A 185 1.45 11.01 -2.80
CA ALA A 185 2.59 10.97 -1.90
C ALA A 185 3.15 12.38 -1.71
N SER A 186 3.76 12.63 -0.55
CA SER A 186 4.51 13.87 -0.31
C SER A 186 5.76 13.95 -1.18
N GLU A 187 6.35 12.80 -1.53
CA GLU A 187 7.58 12.73 -2.32
C GLU A 187 7.76 11.40 -3.07
N PHE A 188 8.27 11.48 -4.29
CA PHE A 188 8.76 10.33 -5.07
C PHE A 188 10.28 10.49 -5.30
N ARG A 189 11.07 9.56 -4.74
CA ARG A 189 12.53 9.56 -4.90
C ARG A 189 12.99 8.40 -5.78
N ASN A 190 13.62 8.72 -6.90
CA ASN A 190 14.25 7.70 -7.74
C ASN A 190 15.65 7.36 -7.22
N SER A 191 15.89 6.07 -6.96
CA SER A 191 17.22 5.60 -6.59
C SER A 191 18.18 5.73 -7.78
N SER A 192 19.17 6.61 -7.66
CA SER A 192 20.08 6.96 -8.75
C SER A 192 21.49 7.21 -8.20
N GLN A 193 22.21 6.13 -7.88
CA GLN A 193 23.57 6.21 -7.31
C GLN A 193 24.59 5.52 -8.21
N ARG A 194 25.83 6.04 -8.28
CA ARG A 194 26.91 5.43 -9.09
C ARG A 194 27.23 4.01 -8.65
N LYS A 195 27.07 3.68 -7.37
CA LYS A 195 27.30 2.32 -6.83
C LYS A 195 26.32 1.27 -7.38
N ILE A 196 25.16 1.69 -7.88
CA ILE A 196 24.13 0.81 -8.47
C ILE A 196 24.04 0.97 -10.00
N LYS A 197 24.92 1.78 -10.62
CA LYS A 197 24.91 2.06 -12.07
C LYS A 197 26.30 1.84 -12.65
N THR A 198 26.38 1.08 -13.73
CA THR A 198 27.61 0.87 -14.51
C THR A 198 27.43 1.37 -15.94
N GLY A 199 28.52 1.48 -16.71
CA GLY A 199 28.46 1.89 -18.12
C GLY A 199 28.00 3.35 -18.35
N ILE A 200 28.20 4.24 -17.38
CA ILE A 200 27.81 5.66 -17.46
C ILE A 200 28.64 6.36 -18.56
N LYS A 201 27.96 6.85 -19.59
CA LYS A 201 28.54 7.54 -20.76
C LYS A 201 27.75 8.81 -21.06
N ASP A 202 28.33 9.68 -21.88
CA ASP A 202 27.61 10.81 -22.46
C ASP A 202 26.49 10.32 -23.39
N LEU A 203 25.46 11.16 -23.59
CA LEU A 203 24.35 10.83 -24.49
C LEU A 203 24.87 10.65 -25.92
N GLN A 204 24.49 9.54 -26.55
CA GLN A 204 24.90 9.19 -27.92
C GLN A 204 23.86 9.60 -28.98
N PHE A 205 22.86 10.37 -28.56
CA PHE A 205 21.78 10.91 -29.39
C PHE A 205 21.60 12.39 -29.05
N SER A 206 20.93 13.13 -29.93
CA SER A 206 20.56 14.53 -29.69
C SER A 206 19.34 14.58 -28.75
N PRO A 207 19.49 14.97 -27.47
CA PRO A 207 18.33 15.08 -26.57
C PRO A 207 17.33 16.14 -27.03
N LEU A 208 17.78 17.20 -27.72
CA LEU A 208 16.87 18.20 -28.29
C LEU A 208 15.95 17.58 -29.35
N GLU A 209 16.50 16.78 -30.27
CA GLU A 209 15.68 16.10 -31.30
C GLU A 209 14.66 15.14 -30.67
N VAL A 210 15.06 14.39 -29.65
CA VAL A 210 14.15 13.48 -28.93
C VAL A 210 13.00 14.24 -28.27
N VAL A 211 13.28 15.36 -27.61
CA VAL A 211 12.24 16.19 -26.97
C VAL A 211 11.31 16.80 -28.02
N LEU A 212 11.85 17.25 -29.15
CA LEU A 212 11.05 17.82 -30.24
C LEU A 212 10.16 16.78 -30.95
N GLN A 213 10.57 15.51 -30.94
CA GLN A 213 9.77 14.39 -31.47
C GLN A 213 8.68 13.93 -30.50
N ALA A 214 8.84 14.18 -29.21
CA ALA A 214 7.86 13.77 -28.20
C ALA A 214 6.63 14.72 -28.22
N GLU A 215 5.53 14.25 -28.81
CA GLU A 215 4.29 15.01 -28.87
C GLU A 215 3.47 14.88 -27.58
N VAL A 216 3.12 16.01 -26.98
CA VAL A 216 2.13 16.07 -25.89
C VAL A 216 0.74 16.14 -26.51
N LYS A 217 -0.12 15.21 -26.13
CA LYS A 217 -1.48 15.07 -26.62
C LYS A 217 -2.49 15.29 -25.49
N GLU A 218 -3.65 15.82 -25.87
CA GLU A 218 -4.86 15.81 -25.05
C GLU A 218 -5.61 14.49 -25.28
N TYR A 219 -6.04 13.82 -24.21
CA TYR A 219 -6.75 12.54 -24.31
C TYR A 219 -7.75 12.34 -23.16
N PHE A 220 -8.61 11.34 -23.34
CA PHE A 220 -9.52 10.83 -22.31
C PHE A 220 -9.17 9.36 -22.06
N TYR A 221 -9.29 8.90 -20.81
CA TYR A 221 -9.29 7.46 -20.60
C TYR A 221 -10.59 6.85 -21.10
N LYS A 222 -10.54 5.57 -21.49
CA LYS A 222 -11.74 4.83 -21.91
C LYS A 222 -12.84 4.88 -20.85
N PHE A 223 -12.47 4.76 -19.57
CA PHE A 223 -13.43 4.82 -18.46
C PHE A 223 -14.08 6.21 -18.29
N ASP A 224 -13.39 7.30 -18.67
CA ASP A 224 -13.98 8.65 -18.63
C ASP A 224 -15.06 8.79 -19.71
N ILE A 225 -14.82 8.23 -20.90
CA ILE A 225 -15.81 8.22 -21.98
C ILE A 225 -16.98 7.29 -21.66
N GLU A 226 -16.75 6.14 -21.03
CA GLU A 226 -17.81 5.25 -20.53
C GLU A 226 -18.70 5.99 -19.51
N LYS A 227 -18.10 6.69 -18.55
CA LYS A 227 -18.83 7.54 -17.60
C LYS A 227 -19.66 8.62 -18.30
N LEU A 228 -19.14 9.23 -19.37
CA LEU A 228 -19.90 10.19 -20.18
C LEU A 228 -21.15 9.54 -20.81
N TYR A 229 -21.03 8.31 -21.31
CA TYR A 229 -22.17 7.58 -21.86
C TYR A 229 -23.20 7.24 -20.78
N GLU A 230 -22.78 6.86 -19.58
CA GLU A 230 -23.68 6.65 -18.43
C GLU A 230 -24.42 7.94 -18.06
N MET A 231 -23.73 9.07 -18.00
CA MET A 231 -24.34 10.38 -17.74
C MET A 231 -25.40 10.73 -18.78
N ARG A 232 -25.15 10.42 -20.06
CA ARG A 232 -26.11 10.62 -21.14
C ARG A 232 -27.32 9.69 -21.04
N SER A 233 -27.09 8.43 -20.67
CA SER A 233 -28.16 7.44 -20.49
C SER A 233 -29.09 7.76 -19.32
N ASN A 234 -28.53 8.30 -18.23
CA ASN A 234 -29.28 8.63 -17.02
C ASN A 234 -29.87 10.04 -17.00
N ARG A 235 -29.63 10.82 -18.07
CA ARG A 235 -30.12 12.19 -18.21
C ARG A 235 -31.65 12.23 -18.22
N LYS A 236 -32.24 13.15 -17.47
CA LYS A 236 -33.69 13.39 -17.54
C LYS A 236 -34.06 14.25 -18.74
N GLU A 237 -35.28 14.07 -19.24
CA GLU A 237 -35.79 14.86 -20.34
C GLU A 237 -35.86 16.35 -19.94
N GLY A 238 -35.24 17.22 -20.75
CA GLY A 238 -35.10 18.65 -20.49
C GLY A 238 -33.75 19.10 -19.92
N GLU A 239 -32.90 18.19 -19.43
CA GLU A 239 -31.54 18.54 -18.96
C GLU A 239 -30.57 18.74 -20.14
N ALA A 240 -29.54 19.57 -19.94
CA ALA A 240 -28.48 19.75 -20.94
C ALA A 240 -27.78 18.41 -21.25
N LEU A 241 -27.48 18.15 -22.53
CA LEU A 241 -26.82 16.91 -22.92
C LEU A 241 -25.35 16.92 -22.45
N PRO A 242 -24.90 15.94 -21.65
CA PRO A 242 -23.50 15.86 -21.24
C PRO A 242 -22.56 15.73 -22.43
N THR A 243 -21.46 16.46 -22.38
CA THR A 243 -20.42 16.55 -23.41
C THR A 243 -19.06 16.12 -22.85
N THR A 244 -18.05 16.05 -23.71
CA THR A 244 -16.67 15.75 -23.27
C THR A 244 -16.10 16.78 -22.30
N LYS A 245 -16.73 17.95 -22.15
CA LYS A 245 -16.36 18.96 -21.14
C LYS A 245 -16.77 18.56 -19.72
N ASP A 246 -17.67 17.59 -19.58
CA ASP A 246 -18.20 17.13 -18.29
C ASP A 246 -17.40 15.94 -17.72
N VAL A 247 -16.34 15.51 -18.42
CA VAL A 247 -15.41 14.47 -17.99
C VAL A 247 -13.99 14.99 -17.97
N GLU A 248 -13.13 14.30 -17.22
CA GLU A 248 -11.76 14.74 -17.00
C GLU A 248 -10.93 14.61 -18.28
N VAL A 249 -10.23 15.71 -18.63
CA VAL A 249 -9.30 15.77 -19.75
C VAL A 249 -7.89 15.56 -19.21
N HIS A 250 -7.13 14.69 -19.87
CA HIS A 250 -5.76 14.36 -19.47
C HIS A 250 -4.77 14.84 -20.53
N TYR A 251 -3.53 15.07 -20.09
CA TYR A 251 -2.43 15.53 -20.95
C TYR A 251 -1.21 14.65 -20.75
N GLY A 252 -0.52 14.32 -21.83
CA GLY A 252 0.69 13.52 -21.74
C GLY A 252 1.21 13.03 -23.08
N VAL A 253 2.25 12.22 -23.00
CA VAL A 253 2.88 11.58 -24.16
C VAL A 253 2.35 10.16 -24.28
N ILE A 254 2.04 9.72 -25.50
CA ILE A 254 1.58 8.35 -25.77
C ILE A 254 2.80 7.46 -26.03
N ALA A 255 2.94 6.38 -25.26
CA ALA A 255 4.12 5.51 -25.31
C ALA A 255 4.33 4.86 -26.69
N ASP A 256 3.26 4.52 -27.41
CA ASP A 256 3.34 3.95 -28.76
C ASP A 256 4.03 4.88 -29.76
N ASP A 257 3.75 6.19 -29.64
CA ASP A 257 4.23 7.23 -30.56
C ASP A 257 5.56 7.86 -30.10
N ALA A 258 5.89 7.71 -28.82
CA ALA A 258 7.06 8.35 -28.22
C ALA A 258 8.38 7.76 -28.75
N PRO A 259 9.45 8.56 -28.77
CA PRO A 259 10.81 8.04 -28.95
C PRO A 259 11.13 6.97 -27.91
N ILE A 260 11.78 5.88 -28.34
CA ILE A 260 12.13 4.73 -27.48
C ILE A 260 12.98 5.12 -26.27
N GLN A 261 13.72 6.23 -26.35
CA GLN A 261 14.53 6.78 -25.26
C GLN A 261 13.69 7.29 -24.07
N LEU A 262 12.38 7.49 -24.26
CA LEU A 262 11.44 8.01 -23.26
C LEU A 262 10.47 6.95 -22.74
N THR A 263 10.52 5.74 -23.28
CA THR A 263 9.61 4.65 -22.93
C THR A 263 10.39 3.46 -22.38
N ASN A 264 9.67 2.50 -21.81
CA ASN A 264 10.23 1.16 -21.65
C ASN A 264 10.41 0.47 -23.02
N ASN A 265 11.20 -0.61 -23.04
CA ASN A 265 11.49 -1.37 -24.26
C ASN A 265 10.22 -1.88 -24.95
N ASP A 266 9.20 -2.24 -24.16
CA ASP A 266 7.95 -2.81 -24.65
C ASP A 266 6.90 -1.74 -24.99
N ARG A 267 7.24 -0.45 -24.85
CA ARG A 267 6.36 0.72 -25.08
C ARG A 267 5.02 0.68 -24.34
N THR A 268 4.94 -0.04 -23.22
CA THR A 268 3.74 -0.09 -22.37
C THR A 268 3.64 1.10 -21.41
N GLY A 269 4.73 1.87 -21.23
CA GLY A 269 4.73 3.03 -20.35
C GLY A 269 5.84 4.03 -20.65
N VAL A 270 5.60 5.28 -20.25
CA VAL A 270 6.58 6.38 -20.33
C VAL A 270 7.42 6.38 -19.05
N ASP A 271 8.75 6.40 -19.19
CA ASP A 271 9.66 6.56 -18.05
C ASP A 271 9.70 8.03 -17.64
N VAL A 272 8.96 8.38 -16.59
CA VAL A 272 8.90 9.76 -16.08
C VAL A 272 10.28 10.29 -15.66
N TYR A 273 11.16 9.44 -15.13
CA TYR A 273 12.51 9.86 -14.73
C TYR A 273 13.40 10.10 -15.96
N GLY A 274 13.32 9.21 -16.94
CA GLY A 274 13.96 9.36 -18.25
C GLY A 274 13.48 10.62 -18.96
N LEU A 275 12.16 10.83 -19.05
CA LEU A 275 11.53 11.99 -19.65
C LEU A 275 12.03 13.30 -19.05
N ALA A 276 12.00 13.43 -17.71
CA ALA A 276 12.49 14.63 -17.03
C ALA A 276 13.99 14.87 -17.29
N SER A 277 14.79 13.80 -17.28
CA SER A 277 16.25 13.89 -17.47
C SER A 277 16.64 14.27 -18.90
N VAL A 278 16.00 13.67 -19.90
CA VAL A 278 16.21 13.96 -21.32
C VAL A 278 15.69 15.37 -21.65
N THR A 279 14.55 15.78 -21.10
CA THR A 279 14.02 17.15 -21.25
C THR A 279 15.01 18.20 -20.72
N MET A 280 15.58 17.97 -19.53
CA MET A 280 16.62 18.84 -18.98
C MET A 280 17.85 18.92 -19.90
N ALA A 281 18.27 17.79 -20.48
CA ALA A 281 19.40 17.76 -21.40
C ALA A 281 19.11 18.49 -22.72
N GLY A 282 17.91 18.31 -23.29
CA GLY A 282 17.47 18.99 -24.50
C GLY A 282 17.41 20.50 -24.32
N LEU A 283 16.91 20.97 -23.16
CA LEU A 283 16.91 22.39 -22.81
C LEU A 283 18.34 22.96 -22.77
N LYS A 284 19.29 22.25 -22.15
CA LYS A 284 20.70 22.67 -22.11
C LYS A 284 21.29 22.78 -23.51
N GLN A 285 21.04 21.78 -24.36
CA GLN A 285 21.50 21.79 -25.74
C GLN A 285 20.92 22.98 -26.51
N HIS A 286 19.62 23.23 -26.39
CA HIS A 286 18.96 24.36 -27.04
C HIS A 286 19.61 25.69 -26.65
N VAL A 287 19.83 25.92 -25.35
CA VAL A 287 20.48 27.15 -24.86
C VAL A 287 21.87 27.33 -25.46
N ILE A 288 22.71 26.29 -25.42
CA ILE A 288 24.08 26.33 -25.97
C ILE A 288 24.06 26.66 -27.46
N GLU A 289 23.23 25.98 -28.25
CA GLU A 289 23.14 26.20 -29.69
C GLU A 289 22.62 27.61 -30.02
N THR A 290 21.65 28.12 -29.24
CA THR A 290 21.16 29.50 -29.41
C THR A 290 22.21 30.54 -29.07
N ASP A 291 22.98 30.37 -28.00
CA ASP A 291 24.06 31.27 -27.61
C ASP A 291 25.18 31.28 -28.67
N GLU A 292 25.55 30.11 -29.19
CA GLU A 292 26.51 30.02 -30.28
C GLU A 292 26.01 30.75 -31.54
N ARG A 293 24.73 30.61 -31.86
CA ARG A 293 24.11 31.32 -32.99
C ARG A 293 24.12 32.83 -32.76
N PHE A 294 23.76 33.32 -31.57
CA PHE A 294 23.79 34.74 -31.25
C PHE A 294 25.22 35.30 -31.30
N ASN A 295 26.20 34.60 -30.72
CA ASN A 295 27.60 35.00 -30.79
C ASN A 295 28.12 35.12 -32.23
N LYS A 296 27.69 34.22 -33.13
CA LYS A 296 28.02 34.29 -34.56
C LYS A 296 27.39 35.52 -35.22
N ILE A 297 26.12 35.81 -34.90
CA ILE A 297 25.41 36.99 -35.42
C ILE A 297 26.07 38.28 -34.92
N GLU A 298 26.39 38.38 -33.62
CA GLU A 298 27.05 39.56 -33.05
C GLU A 298 28.44 39.81 -33.65
N LYS A 299 29.22 38.75 -33.88
CA LYS A 299 30.50 38.86 -34.61
C LYS A 299 30.29 39.40 -36.02
N GLY A 300 29.34 38.83 -36.77
CA GLY A 300 29.01 39.31 -38.12
C GLY A 300 28.61 40.79 -38.15
N ILE A 301 27.75 41.22 -37.22
CA ILE A 301 27.35 42.63 -37.09
C ILE A 301 28.56 43.53 -36.80
N ASN A 302 29.41 43.14 -35.85
CA ASN A 302 30.60 43.92 -35.51
C ASN A 302 31.57 44.03 -36.69
N ASP A 303 31.77 42.96 -37.45
CA ASP A 303 32.64 42.94 -38.63
C ASP A 303 32.09 43.83 -39.76
N GLU A 304 30.78 43.77 -40.03
CA GLU A 304 30.12 44.68 -40.98
C GLU A 304 30.22 46.14 -40.56
N THR A 305 29.98 46.43 -39.29
CA THR A 305 30.02 47.79 -38.74
C THR A 305 31.45 48.34 -38.82
N ASN A 306 32.45 47.53 -38.51
CA ASN A 306 33.86 47.86 -38.67
C ASN A 306 34.26 48.09 -40.14
N SER A 307 33.73 47.28 -41.07
CA SER A 307 33.92 47.44 -42.51
C SER A 307 33.33 48.76 -43.03
N LYS A 308 32.07 49.07 -42.68
CA LYS A 308 31.41 50.36 -43.01
C LYS A 308 32.16 51.56 -42.43
N ARG A 309 32.69 51.43 -41.21
CA ARG A 309 33.52 52.48 -40.58
C ARG A 309 34.86 52.67 -41.29
N ARG A 310 35.44 51.59 -41.84
CA ARG A 310 36.69 51.61 -42.61
C ARG A 310 36.51 52.22 -44.00
N THR A 311 35.38 51.97 -44.66
CA THR A 311 35.06 52.58 -45.97
C THR A 311 34.74 54.07 -45.85
N LEU A 312 33.97 54.48 -44.84
CA LEU A 312 33.72 55.90 -44.52
C LEU A 312 35.00 56.69 -44.24
N ARG A 313 35.98 56.10 -43.54
CA ARG A 313 37.30 56.72 -43.33
C ARG A 313 38.11 56.91 -44.61
N LYS A 314 37.92 56.04 -45.62
CA LYS A 314 38.62 56.15 -46.91
C LYS A 314 37.97 57.17 -47.84
N SER A 315 36.66 57.40 -47.76
CA SER A 315 35.97 58.40 -48.58
C SER A 315 36.02 59.82 -48.03
N GLY A 316 36.30 60.00 -46.73
CA GLY A 316 36.43 61.33 -46.10
C GLY A 316 37.80 62.01 -46.20
N GLY A 317 38.77 61.40 -46.89
CA GLY A 317 40.18 61.82 -46.87
C GLY A 317 40.62 62.65 -48.09
N ARG A 318 40.05 63.83 -48.29
CA ARG A 318 40.67 64.89 -49.12
C ARG A 318 40.56 66.23 -48.41
N THR A 319 41.30 66.38 -47.32
CA THR A 319 41.45 67.66 -46.62
C THR A 319 42.86 68.20 -46.85
N ILE A 320 42.87 69.39 -47.46
CA ILE A 320 44.03 70.18 -47.87
C ILE A 320 44.95 70.44 -46.67
N LYS A 321 46.26 70.20 -46.85
CA LYS A 321 47.30 70.63 -45.92
C LYS A 321 47.24 72.16 -45.75
N ARG A 322 46.79 72.65 -44.59
CA ARG A 322 47.12 73.99 -44.12
C ARG A 322 47.99 73.88 -42.88
N SER A 323 49.20 74.40 -43.02
CA SER A 323 50.09 74.76 -41.94
C SER A 323 49.40 75.75 -40.99
N GLN A 324 49.51 75.53 -39.68
CA GLN A 324 50.11 76.50 -38.74
C GLN A 324 50.20 75.92 -37.33
N SER A 325 51.24 76.36 -36.62
CA SER A 325 51.51 76.10 -35.21
C SER A 325 50.65 76.98 -34.30
N ARG A 326 50.28 76.48 -33.13
CA ARG A 326 50.44 77.20 -31.85
C ARG A 326 50.03 76.37 -30.62
N GLU A 327 50.96 76.39 -29.67
CA GLU A 327 50.81 76.52 -28.22
C GLU A 327 49.98 75.54 -27.37
N LYS A 328 50.75 74.97 -26.42
CA LYS A 328 50.42 74.40 -25.12
C LYS A 328 49.22 75.03 -24.41
N HIS A 329 48.39 74.19 -23.78
CA HIS A 329 47.99 74.42 -22.39
C HIS A 329 47.67 73.08 -21.70
N LEU A 330 48.33 72.87 -20.56
CA LEU A 330 48.01 71.85 -19.56
C LEU A 330 46.62 72.11 -18.98
N PHE A 331 45.82 71.05 -18.79
CA PHE A 331 44.93 70.95 -17.63
C PHE A 331 44.70 69.48 -17.24
N CYS A 332 44.68 69.30 -15.93
CA CYS A 332 44.80 68.05 -15.18
C CYS A 332 43.53 67.17 -15.15
N THR A 333 43.79 65.91 -14.80
CA THR A 333 43.04 65.01 -13.88
C THR A 333 41.60 64.57 -14.22
N ASN A 334 41.40 63.25 -14.33
CA ASN A 334 40.86 62.49 -13.18
C ASN A 334 40.94 60.97 -13.34
N ASN A 335 41.27 60.34 -12.22
CA ASN A 335 41.30 58.91 -11.96
C ASN A 335 39.94 58.23 -12.20
N ARG A 336 39.95 56.99 -12.70
CA ARG A 336 39.02 55.97 -12.20
C ARG A 336 39.66 54.58 -12.18
N ILE A 337 39.55 53.99 -10.99
CA ILE A 337 40.20 52.79 -10.48
C ILE A 337 39.48 51.53 -10.98
N ARG A 338 40.29 50.51 -11.28
CA ARG A 338 39.92 49.12 -11.54
C ARG A 338 39.37 48.47 -10.27
N SER A 339 38.17 47.90 -10.32
CA SER A 339 37.66 46.88 -9.37
C SER A 339 36.76 45.94 -10.18
N GLY A 340 36.67 44.63 -9.97
CA GLY A 340 37.36 43.65 -9.14
C GLY A 340 36.76 42.29 -9.57
N LYS A 341 37.60 41.27 -9.81
CA LYS A 341 37.12 39.90 -10.09
C LYS A 341 36.94 39.18 -8.75
N SER A 342 35.76 38.65 -8.46
CA SER A 342 35.58 37.64 -7.43
C SER A 342 35.76 36.25 -8.04
N LYS A 343 36.71 35.49 -7.49
CA LYS A 343 36.84 34.04 -7.70
C LYS A 343 35.88 33.36 -6.72
N VAL A 344 34.97 32.53 -7.24
CA VAL A 344 34.24 31.54 -6.44
C VAL A 344 35.09 30.27 -6.42
N THR A 345 35.55 29.87 -5.24
CA THR A 345 36.16 28.56 -4.97
C THR A 345 35.07 27.54 -4.68
N ARG A 346 35.29 26.30 -5.16
CA ARG A 346 34.48 25.11 -4.89
C ARG A 346 34.70 24.60 -3.46
#